data_AF-A0A6J7E6M4-F1
#
_entry.id   AF-A0A6J7E6M4-F1
#
_cell.length_a   1.000
_cell.length_b   1.000
_cell.length_c   1.000
_cell.angle_alpha   90.00
_cell.angle_beta   90.00
_cell.angle_gamma   90.00
#
_symmetry.space_group_name_H-M   'P 1'
#
loop_
_entity.id
_entity.type
_entity.pdbx_description
1 polymer ?
#
loop_
_entity_poly.entity_id
_entity_poly.type
_entity_poly.pdbx_seq_one_letter_code
_entity_poly.pdbx_strand_id
1 'polypeptide(L)'
;MRLRIQTHAAVADLRGPTACELLDPEQVQALLHRLGPDPIAAGSDESKAWNIISTSNSPISVLLMRQDVIAGVGNVYRTEVLFRFGINPMTPGRLIGRDVWLAMWADLVMLMNQGVRSGQIDTVASEHLPEAMGRSPRIDRHGGEVYVYRRENMPCLVCSTPIAKAGLASRNVFWCPTCQR
;
A
#
# COMPACT_ATOMS: atom_id res chain seq x y z
N MET A 1 -0.92 10.10 -21.99
CA MET A 1 -1.01 11.27 -21.08
C MET A 1 -2.47 11.45 -20.72
N ARG A 2 -2.86 11.54 -19.44
CA ARG A 2 -4.29 11.64 -19.05
C ARG A 2 -4.73 13.07 -18.74
N LEU A 3 -3.83 13.88 -18.20
CA LEU A 3 -4.00 15.32 -18.01
C LEU A 3 -2.64 16.00 -18.14
N ARG A 4 -2.63 17.20 -18.71
CA ARG A 4 -1.49 18.11 -18.69
C ARG A 4 -1.97 19.43 -18.13
N ILE A 5 -1.30 19.91 -17.09
CA ILE A 5 -1.48 21.27 -16.58
C ILE A 5 -0.25 22.05 -17.04
N GLN A 6 -0.45 23.10 -17.83
CA GLN A 6 0.61 23.91 -18.38
C GLN A 6 0.39 25.36 -18.01
N THR A 7 1.40 25.97 -17.41
CA THR A 7 1.51 27.41 -17.22
C THR A 7 2.64 27.94 -18.12
N HIS A 8 2.86 29.25 -18.12
CA HIS A 8 4.01 29.85 -18.81
C HIS A 8 5.36 29.43 -18.19
N ALA A 9 5.36 28.92 -16.95
CA ALA A 9 6.57 28.58 -16.19
C ALA A 9 6.77 27.06 -15.97
N ALA A 10 5.72 26.24 -16.09
CA ALA A 10 5.80 24.82 -15.75
C ALA A 10 4.82 23.96 -16.55
N VAL A 11 5.18 22.68 -16.69
CA VAL A 11 4.32 21.62 -17.22
C VAL A 11 4.26 20.48 -16.22
N ALA A 12 3.05 20.10 -15.82
CA ALA A 12 2.78 18.91 -15.01
C ALA A 12 1.99 17.90 -15.86
N ASP A 13 2.59 16.73 -16.10
CA ASP A 13 1.96 15.62 -16.81
C ASP A 13 1.45 14.58 -15.82
N LEU A 14 0.13 14.42 -15.75
CA LEU A 14 -0.48 13.34 -15.01
C LEU A 14 -0.55 12.09 -15.91
N ARG A 15 0.29 11.11 -15.59
CA ARG A 15 0.40 9.83 -16.32
C ARG A 15 0.02 8.68 -15.38
N GLY A 16 -1.07 7.97 -15.69
CA GLY A 16 -1.48 6.76 -14.98
C GLY A 16 -2.63 6.83 -13.95
N PRO A 17 -3.35 7.95 -13.69
CA PRO A 17 -4.53 7.88 -12.84
C PRO A 17 -5.61 7.04 -13.52
N THR A 18 -6.41 6.33 -12.72
CA THR A 18 -7.53 5.50 -13.22
C THR A 18 -8.67 6.33 -13.79
N ALA A 19 -8.87 7.54 -13.25
CA ALA A 19 -9.87 8.51 -13.68
C ALA A 19 -9.26 9.91 -13.72
N CYS A 20 -9.79 10.78 -14.57
CA CYS A 20 -9.46 12.19 -14.62
C CYS A 20 -10.73 12.93 -15.07
N GLU A 21 -11.39 13.57 -14.11
CA GLU A 21 -12.77 14.07 -14.25
C GLU A 21 -12.84 15.52 -13.74
N LEU A 22 -13.63 16.35 -14.42
CA LEU A 22 -14.00 17.68 -13.92
C LEU A 22 -15.24 17.52 -13.05
N LEU A 23 -15.13 17.91 -11.78
CA LEU A 23 -16.20 17.80 -10.80
C LEU A 23 -16.58 19.19 -10.28
N ASP A 24 -17.87 19.42 -10.08
CA ASP A 24 -18.35 20.58 -9.32
C ASP A 24 -18.12 20.39 -7.80
N PRO A 25 -18.26 21.45 -6.98
CA PRO A 25 -18.02 21.34 -5.55
C PRO A 25 -18.87 20.29 -4.83
N GLU A 26 -20.12 20.07 -5.24
CA GLU A 26 -21.02 19.08 -4.63
C GLU A 26 -20.56 17.66 -4.96
N GLN A 27 -20.17 17.42 -6.21
CA GLN A 27 -19.59 16.15 -6.65
C GLN A 27 -18.28 15.84 -5.95
N VAL A 28 -17.43 16.85 -5.69
CA VAL A 28 -16.20 16.68 -4.90
C VAL A 28 -16.54 16.25 -3.48
N GLN A 29 -17.49 16.91 -2.81
CA GLN A 29 -17.90 16.51 -1.46
C GLN A 29 -18.46 15.08 -1.45
N ALA A 30 -19.33 14.74 -2.40
CA ALA A 30 -19.87 13.40 -2.53
C ALA A 30 -18.77 12.34 -2.75
N LEU A 31 -17.72 12.66 -3.52
CA LEU A 31 -16.57 11.78 -3.70
C LEU A 31 -15.79 11.59 -2.39
N LEU A 32 -15.52 12.68 -1.67
CA LEU A 32 -14.79 12.64 -0.39
C LEU A 32 -15.57 11.86 0.69
N HIS A 33 -16.89 12.01 0.73
CA HIS A 33 -17.75 11.26 1.67
C HIS A 33 -17.75 9.74 1.42
N ARG A 34 -17.37 9.28 0.24
CA ARG A 34 -17.26 7.86 -0.10
C ARG A 34 -15.94 7.22 0.34
N LEU A 35 -14.96 8.02 0.74
CA LEU A 35 -13.66 7.51 1.16
C LEU A 35 -13.77 6.85 2.54
N GLY A 36 -13.03 5.76 2.70
CA GLY A 36 -12.78 5.15 4.00
C GLY A 36 -11.86 6.04 4.86
N PRO A 37 -11.60 5.63 6.12
CA PRO A 37 -10.67 6.34 6.97
C PRO A 37 -9.26 6.41 6.34
N ASP A 38 -8.60 7.56 6.49
CA ASP A 38 -7.23 7.80 6.05
C ASP A 38 -6.27 7.60 7.24
N PRO A 39 -5.28 6.68 7.20
CA PRO A 39 -4.38 6.42 8.32
C PRO A 39 -3.63 7.64 8.86
N ILE A 40 -3.40 8.68 8.05
CA ILE A 40 -2.63 9.86 8.48
C ILE A 40 -3.49 11.10 8.71
N ALA A 41 -4.82 10.99 8.53
CA ALA A 41 -5.72 12.07 8.87
C ALA A 41 -5.88 12.20 10.39
N ALA A 42 -5.94 13.44 10.88
CA ALA A 42 -6.19 13.72 12.29
C ALA A 42 -7.56 13.18 12.72
N GLY A 43 -7.59 12.44 13.83
CA GLY A 43 -8.83 11.84 14.36
C GLY A 43 -9.39 10.70 13.49
N SER A 44 -8.59 10.12 12.61
CA SER A 44 -8.99 8.96 11.81
C SER A 44 -9.34 7.76 12.70
N ASP A 45 -10.41 7.07 12.34
CA ASP A 45 -10.99 5.97 13.10
C ASP A 45 -10.84 4.66 12.32
N GLU A 46 -9.94 3.81 12.79
CA GLU A 46 -9.60 2.53 12.15
C GLU A 46 -10.75 1.52 12.23
N SER A 47 -11.70 1.72 13.15
CA SER A 47 -12.83 0.82 13.34
C SER A 47 -13.76 0.80 12.13
N LYS A 48 -13.82 1.89 11.36
CA LYS A 48 -14.62 1.98 10.12
C LYS A 48 -14.15 0.97 9.07
N ALA A 49 -12.83 0.91 8.86
CA ALA A 49 -12.22 -0.07 7.97
C ALA A 49 -12.38 -1.49 8.54
N TRP A 50 -12.16 -1.67 9.84
CA TRP A 50 -12.31 -2.96 10.52
C TRP A 50 -13.68 -3.58 10.33
N ASN A 51 -14.77 -2.81 10.51
CA ASN A 51 -16.14 -3.33 10.42
C ASN A 51 -16.44 -3.96 9.05
N ILE A 52 -15.80 -3.46 7.98
CA ILE A 52 -15.91 -4.02 6.63
C ILE A 52 -14.97 -5.22 6.48
N ILE A 53 -13.73 -5.11 6.95
CA ILE A 53 -12.72 -6.16 6.81
C ILE A 53 -13.13 -7.44 7.54
N SER A 54 -13.57 -7.33 8.78
CA SER A 54 -13.85 -8.46 9.68
C SER A 54 -15.04 -9.31 9.25
N THR A 55 -15.88 -8.82 8.33
CA THR A 55 -17.05 -9.53 7.83
C THR A 55 -16.87 -10.01 6.38
N SER A 56 -15.76 -9.65 5.72
CA SER A 56 -15.58 -9.87 4.29
C SER A 56 -14.90 -11.20 3.95
N ASN A 57 -15.45 -11.89 2.95
CA ASN A 57 -14.81 -13.04 2.30
C ASN A 57 -13.76 -12.64 1.24
N SER A 58 -13.66 -11.35 0.90
CA SER A 58 -12.69 -10.88 -0.08
C SER A 58 -11.26 -10.98 0.49
N PRO A 59 -10.25 -11.24 -0.36
CA PRO A 59 -8.85 -11.19 0.05
C PRO A 59 -8.48 -9.86 0.70
N ILE A 60 -7.71 -9.90 1.79
CA ILE A 60 -7.25 -8.72 2.52
C ILE A 60 -6.49 -7.74 1.61
N SER A 61 -5.69 -8.25 0.67
CA SER A 61 -4.98 -7.41 -0.30
C SER A 61 -5.90 -6.64 -1.26
N VAL A 62 -7.12 -7.13 -1.50
CA VAL A 62 -8.14 -6.40 -2.29
C VAL A 62 -8.82 -5.35 -1.43
N LEU A 63 -9.16 -5.70 -0.18
CA LEU A 63 -9.76 -4.76 0.77
C LEU A 63 -8.86 -3.57 1.06
N LEU A 64 -7.55 -3.78 1.20
CA LEU A 64 -6.57 -2.70 1.39
C LEU A 64 -6.41 -1.78 0.17
N MET A 65 -6.85 -2.18 -1.03
CA MET A 65 -6.86 -1.31 -2.23
C MET A 65 -8.14 -0.49 -2.37
N ARG A 66 -9.21 -0.88 -1.67
CA ARG A 66 -10.51 -0.24 -1.75
C ARG A 66 -10.47 1.08 -1.00
N GLN A 67 -10.51 2.18 -1.74
CA GLN A 67 -10.46 3.53 -1.17
C GLN A 67 -11.68 3.88 -0.33
N ASP A 68 -12.79 3.15 -0.49
CA ASP A 68 -13.98 3.21 0.37
C ASP A 68 -13.83 2.41 1.67
N VAL A 69 -12.82 1.53 1.77
CA VAL A 69 -12.50 0.79 3.00
C VAL A 69 -11.36 1.46 3.76
N ILE A 70 -10.31 1.88 3.07
CA ILE A 70 -9.16 2.58 3.63
C ILE A 70 -8.55 3.48 2.56
N ALA A 71 -8.50 4.78 2.84
CA ALA A 71 -7.99 5.76 1.90
C ALA A 71 -6.46 5.83 1.93
N GLY A 72 -5.85 6.15 0.79
CA GLY A 72 -4.40 6.40 0.69
C GLY A 72 -3.53 5.14 0.59
N VAL A 73 -4.01 3.98 1.06
CA VAL A 73 -3.28 2.71 0.89
C VAL A 73 -3.29 2.29 -0.58
N GLY A 74 -2.09 2.32 -1.17
CA GLY A 74 -1.83 1.91 -2.55
C GLY A 74 -1.15 0.54 -2.66
N ASN A 75 -0.75 0.19 -3.88
CA ASN A 75 -0.20 -1.14 -4.16
C ASN A 75 1.13 -1.42 -3.44
N VAL A 76 1.94 -0.39 -3.13
CA VAL A 76 3.17 -0.57 -2.34
C VAL A 76 2.80 -0.86 -0.89
N TYR A 77 2.10 0.07 -0.22
CA TYR A 77 1.73 -0.08 1.19
C TYR A 77 0.97 -1.36 1.50
N ARG A 78 -0.02 -1.76 0.67
CA ARG A 78 -0.74 -3.03 0.91
C ARG A 78 0.20 -4.24 0.90
N THR A 79 1.17 -4.23 -0.01
CA THR A 79 2.06 -5.36 -0.26
C THR A 79 3.07 -5.46 0.86
N GLU A 80 3.61 -4.31 1.26
CA GLU A 80 4.64 -4.22 2.28
C GLU A 80 4.09 -4.44 3.69
N VAL A 81 2.94 -3.87 4.05
CA VAL A 81 2.33 -4.12 5.36
C VAL A 81 1.97 -5.61 5.53
N LEU A 82 1.39 -6.24 4.50
CA LEU A 82 1.07 -7.67 4.58
C LEU A 82 2.32 -8.54 4.73
N PHE A 83 3.44 -8.15 4.09
CA PHE A 83 4.72 -8.83 4.30
C PHE A 83 5.24 -8.67 5.71
N ARG A 84 5.24 -7.44 6.25
CA ARG A 84 5.73 -7.12 7.60
C ARG A 84 4.99 -7.87 8.70
N PHE A 85 3.71 -8.20 8.46
CA PHE A 85 2.89 -8.99 9.38
C PHE A 85 2.79 -10.49 9.00
N GLY A 86 3.50 -10.95 7.97
CA GLY A 86 3.50 -12.36 7.58
C GLY A 86 2.14 -12.89 7.08
N ILE A 87 1.30 -12.01 6.53
CA ILE A 87 -0.07 -12.34 6.11
C ILE A 87 -0.10 -12.65 4.62
N ASN A 88 -0.63 -13.81 4.25
CA ASN A 88 -0.88 -14.12 2.84
C ASN A 88 -1.88 -13.13 2.23
N PRO A 89 -1.56 -12.50 1.07
CA PRO A 89 -2.46 -11.52 0.46
C PRO A 89 -3.82 -12.08 0.03
N MET A 90 -3.95 -13.40 -0.10
CA MET A 90 -5.18 -14.10 -0.43
C MET A 90 -6.06 -14.40 0.79
N THR A 91 -5.55 -14.18 2.02
CA THR A 91 -6.30 -14.42 3.26
C THR A 91 -7.59 -13.59 3.26
N PRO A 92 -8.77 -14.22 3.41
CA PRO A 92 -10.03 -13.49 3.55
C PRO A 92 -10.00 -12.49 4.71
N GLY A 93 -10.56 -11.29 4.52
CA GLY A 93 -10.58 -10.24 5.55
C GLY A 93 -11.15 -10.70 6.89
N ARG A 94 -12.20 -11.53 6.88
CA ARG A 94 -12.82 -12.10 8.08
C ARG A 94 -11.93 -13.04 8.91
N LEU A 95 -10.77 -13.45 8.38
CA LEU A 95 -9.79 -14.26 9.09
C LEU A 95 -8.67 -13.41 9.72
N ILE A 96 -8.65 -12.11 9.50
CA ILE A 96 -7.70 -11.20 10.15
C ILE A 96 -8.17 -10.95 11.59
N GLY A 97 -7.29 -11.12 12.57
CA GLY A 97 -7.56 -10.81 13.97
C GLY A 97 -7.63 -9.29 14.22
N ARG A 98 -8.42 -8.85 15.22
CA ARG A 98 -8.57 -7.42 15.53
C ARG A 98 -7.25 -6.80 15.99
N ASP A 99 -6.50 -7.53 16.82
CA ASP A 99 -5.16 -7.18 17.29
C ASP A 99 -4.18 -7.00 16.13
N VAL A 100 -4.16 -7.95 15.18
CA VAL A 100 -3.35 -7.88 13.96
C VAL A 100 -3.74 -6.66 13.12
N TRP A 101 -5.05 -6.41 12.96
CA TRP A 101 -5.53 -5.23 12.24
C TRP A 101 -5.07 -3.91 12.89
N LEU A 102 -5.20 -3.79 14.22
CA LEU A 102 -4.76 -2.59 14.95
C LEU A 102 -3.25 -2.36 14.77
N ALA A 103 -2.46 -3.43 14.82
CA ALA A 103 -1.02 -3.34 14.58
C ALA A 103 -0.68 -2.96 13.14
N MET A 104 -1.37 -3.54 12.15
CA MET A 104 -1.24 -3.15 10.74
C MET A 104 -1.62 -1.69 10.52
N TRP A 105 -2.69 -1.22 11.14
CA TRP A 105 -3.12 0.18 11.07
C TRP A 105 -2.04 1.11 11.62
N ALA A 106 -1.50 0.82 12.82
CA ALA A 106 -0.43 1.61 13.42
C ALA A 106 0.84 1.63 12.54
N ASP A 107 1.19 0.50 11.93
CA ASP A 107 2.32 0.41 11.00
C ASP A 107 2.08 1.24 9.73
N LEU A 108 0.86 1.22 9.17
CA LEU A 108 0.46 2.07 8.04
C LEU A 108 0.53 3.56 8.40
N VAL A 109 0.02 3.96 9.58
CA VAL A 109 0.12 5.34 10.07
C VAL A 109 1.57 5.79 10.09
N MET A 110 2.47 4.97 10.63
CA MET A 110 3.90 5.27 10.71
C MET A 110 4.55 5.36 9.32
N LEU A 111 4.38 4.35 8.48
CA LEU A 111 4.99 4.27 7.15
C LEU A 111 4.50 5.37 6.21
N MET A 112 3.19 5.67 6.22
CA MET A 112 2.61 6.71 5.36
C MET A 112 3.06 8.11 5.80
N ASN A 113 3.13 8.37 7.11
CA ASN A 113 3.68 9.63 7.62
C ASN A 113 5.16 9.80 7.25
N GLN A 114 5.95 8.70 7.30
CA GLN A 114 7.34 8.73 6.83
C GLN A 114 7.41 9.02 5.34
N GLY A 115 6.59 8.37 4.52
CA GLY A 115 6.56 8.58 3.08
C GLY A 115 6.16 10.00 2.67
N VAL A 116 5.26 10.65 3.43
CA VAL A 116 4.95 12.08 3.24
C VAL A 116 6.17 12.96 3.51
N ARG A 117 6.96 12.65 4.55
CA ARG A 117 8.15 13.44 4.91
C ARG A 117 9.33 13.23 3.97
N SER A 118 9.62 11.99 3.60
CA SER A 118 10.80 11.66 2.78
C SER A 118 10.53 11.75 1.27
N GLY A 119 9.26 11.72 0.86
CA GLY A 119 8.88 11.56 -0.54
C GLY A 119 9.16 10.16 -1.11
N GLN A 120 9.54 9.19 -0.26
CA GLN A 120 9.90 7.82 -0.64
C GLN A 120 9.21 6.81 0.27
N ILE A 121 8.92 5.62 -0.25
CA ILE A 121 8.32 4.54 0.54
C ILE A 121 9.42 3.57 0.97
N ASP A 122 9.85 3.73 2.22
CA ASP A 122 10.84 2.86 2.88
C ASP A 122 10.15 2.00 3.95
N THR A 123 10.08 0.69 3.70
CA THR A 123 9.34 -0.26 4.55
C THR A 123 10.24 -1.33 5.15
N VAL A 124 11.50 -1.38 4.73
CA VAL A 124 12.50 -2.36 5.18
C VAL A 124 12.99 -1.99 6.59
N ALA A 125 13.05 -2.97 7.48
CA ALA A 125 13.54 -2.79 8.84
C ALA A 125 15.06 -2.61 8.84
N SER A 126 15.60 -1.95 9.86
CA SER A 126 17.02 -1.57 9.93
C SER A 126 17.97 -2.75 9.76
N GLU A 127 17.64 -3.92 10.31
CA GLU A 127 18.43 -5.15 10.18
C GLU A 127 18.47 -5.74 8.76
N HIS A 128 17.54 -5.33 7.88
CA HIS A 128 17.46 -5.79 6.49
C HIS A 128 17.84 -4.71 5.47
N LEU A 129 18.35 -3.56 5.94
CA LEU A 129 18.83 -2.49 5.07
C LEU A 129 20.06 -2.94 4.26
N PRO A 130 20.33 -2.30 3.11
CA PRO A 130 21.46 -2.64 2.24
C PRO A 130 22.79 -2.79 2.99
N GLU A 131 23.11 -1.81 3.83
CA GLU A 131 24.32 -1.73 4.64
C GLU A 131 24.41 -2.83 5.71
N ALA A 132 23.28 -3.19 6.33
CA ALA A 132 23.24 -4.23 7.35
C ALA A 132 23.41 -5.63 6.75
N MET A 133 22.93 -5.84 5.52
CA MET A 133 23.00 -7.12 4.80
C MET A 133 24.19 -7.23 3.83
N GLY A 134 24.98 -6.17 3.63
CA GLY A 134 26.06 -6.13 2.64
C GLY A 134 25.58 -6.29 1.20
N ARG A 135 24.39 -5.77 0.87
CA ARG A 135 23.80 -5.83 -0.48
C ARG A 135 23.73 -4.45 -1.12
N SER A 136 23.59 -4.40 -2.44
CA SER A 136 23.30 -3.13 -3.13
C SER A 136 21.91 -2.59 -2.78
N PRO A 137 21.74 -1.26 -2.71
CA PRO A 137 20.42 -0.64 -2.62
C PRO A 137 19.54 -0.95 -3.83
N ARG A 138 18.22 -0.85 -3.64
CA ARG A 138 17.23 -1.02 -4.69
C ARG A 138 17.30 0.15 -5.67
N ILE A 139 17.31 -0.18 -6.97
CA ILE A 139 17.25 0.80 -8.05
C ILE A 139 15.84 0.78 -8.65
N ASP A 140 14.99 1.74 -8.28
CA ASP A 140 13.65 1.95 -8.84
C ASP A 140 13.42 3.45 -9.09
N ARG A 141 12.65 3.79 -10.12
CA ARG A 141 12.34 5.18 -10.48
C ARG A 141 11.63 5.98 -9.37
N HIS A 142 11.01 5.30 -8.40
CA HIS A 142 10.36 5.95 -7.26
C HIS A 142 11.19 5.91 -5.98
N GLY A 143 12.43 5.40 -6.04
CA GLY A 143 13.28 5.19 -4.87
C GLY A 143 12.68 4.19 -3.86
N GLY A 144 13.15 4.32 -2.62
CA GLY A 144 12.70 3.57 -1.45
C GLY A 144 13.17 2.10 -1.38
N GLU A 145 13.36 1.61 -0.17
CA GLU A 145 13.62 0.20 0.14
C GLU A 145 12.31 -0.55 0.48
N VAL A 146 12.07 -1.67 -0.21
CA VAL A 146 10.88 -2.51 -0.06
C VAL A 146 11.23 -3.99 0.02
N TYR A 147 10.44 -4.77 0.75
CA TYR A 147 10.64 -6.21 0.92
C TYR A 147 10.20 -7.03 -0.29
N VAL A 148 9.05 -6.72 -0.90
CA VAL A 148 8.44 -7.61 -1.90
C VAL A 148 7.89 -6.88 -3.13
N TYR A 149 7.51 -5.61 -3.02
CA TYR A 149 6.93 -4.86 -4.13
C TYR A 149 7.88 -4.78 -5.34
N ARG A 150 7.43 -5.29 -6.49
CA ARG A 150 8.22 -5.36 -7.75
C ARG A 150 9.58 -6.04 -7.61
N ARG A 151 9.67 -7.00 -6.69
CA ARG A 151 10.85 -7.83 -6.49
C ARG A 151 10.63 -9.28 -6.94
N GLU A 152 9.69 -9.49 -7.86
CA GLU A 152 9.40 -10.79 -8.47
C GLU A 152 10.68 -11.55 -8.85
N ASN A 153 10.75 -12.83 -8.50
CA ASN A 153 11.92 -13.72 -8.69
C ASN A 153 13.21 -13.35 -7.92
N MET A 154 13.27 -12.19 -7.25
CA MET A 154 14.39 -11.87 -6.37
C MET A 154 14.27 -12.65 -5.05
N PRO A 155 15.40 -12.98 -4.38
CA PRO A 155 15.36 -13.60 -3.07
C PRO A 155 14.70 -12.67 -2.05
N CYS A 156 13.81 -13.22 -1.22
CA CYS A 156 13.28 -12.54 -0.04
C CYS A 156 14.43 -12.12 0.89
N LEU A 157 14.38 -10.90 1.44
CA LEU A 157 15.42 -10.42 2.37
C LEU A 157 15.46 -11.17 3.70
N VAL A 158 14.40 -11.92 4.02
CA VAL A 158 14.27 -12.63 5.29
C VAL A 158 14.61 -14.11 5.13
N CYS A 159 14.05 -14.79 4.13
CA CYS A 159 14.17 -16.25 3.98
C CYS A 159 14.79 -16.72 2.66
N SER A 160 15.23 -15.81 1.78
CA SER A 160 15.76 -16.10 0.44
C SER A 160 14.80 -16.77 -0.56
N THR A 161 13.61 -17.21 -0.16
CA THR A 161 12.61 -17.73 -1.10
C THR A 161 12.27 -16.67 -2.16
N PRO A 162 12.23 -17.03 -3.46
CA PRO A 162 11.88 -16.10 -4.51
C PRO A 162 10.51 -15.44 -4.28
N ILE A 163 10.42 -14.13 -4.49
CA ILE A 163 9.16 -13.40 -4.37
C ILE A 163 8.22 -13.79 -5.50
N ALA A 164 7.01 -14.18 -5.13
CA ALA A 164 5.93 -14.55 -6.03
C ALA A 164 5.17 -13.31 -6.52
N LYS A 165 4.53 -13.46 -7.68
CA LYS A 165 3.69 -12.44 -8.32
C LYS A 165 2.44 -13.08 -8.90
N ALA A 166 1.30 -12.41 -8.74
CA ALA A 166 0.05 -12.77 -9.40
C ALA A 166 -0.77 -11.52 -9.74
N GLY A 167 -1.70 -11.65 -10.67
CA GLY A 167 -2.73 -10.65 -10.91
C GLY A 167 -3.94 -10.88 -10.00
N LEU A 168 -4.41 -9.82 -9.33
CA LEU A 168 -5.61 -9.86 -8.49
C LEU A 168 -6.33 -8.50 -8.55
N ALA A 169 -7.63 -8.51 -8.83
CA ALA A 169 -8.46 -7.30 -8.96
C ALA A 169 -7.78 -6.22 -9.85
N SER A 170 -7.31 -6.62 -11.04
CA SER A 170 -6.65 -5.76 -12.04
C SER A 170 -5.35 -5.08 -11.56
N ARG A 171 -4.72 -5.61 -10.50
CA ARG A 171 -3.43 -5.14 -9.98
C ARG A 171 -2.49 -6.32 -9.72
N ASN A 172 -1.20 -6.10 -9.88
CA ASN A 172 -0.20 -7.08 -9.46
C ASN A 172 -0.11 -7.11 -7.93
N VAL A 173 -0.05 -8.31 -7.37
CA VAL A 173 0.24 -8.61 -5.97
C VAL A 173 1.61 -9.28 -5.93
N PHE A 174 2.43 -8.88 -4.95
CA PHE A 174 3.74 -9.47 -4.68
C PHE A 174 3.77 -9.98 -3.24
N TRP A 175 4.34 -11.16 -3.01
CA TRP A 175 4.44 -11.73 -1.67
C TRP A 175 5.57 -12.77 -1.61
N CYS A 176 6.05 -13.04 -0.40
CA CYS A 176 6.94 -14.16 -0.14
C CYS A 176 6.10 -15.38 0.29
N PRO A 177 6.10 -16.51 -0.47
CA PRO A 177 5.26 -17.66 -0.14
C PRO A 177 5.71 -18.42 1.12
N THR A 178 6.90 -18.14 1.64
CA THR A 178 7.41 -18.75 2.88
C THR A 178 7.12 -17.89 4.10
N CYS A 179 7.33 -16.57 4.02
CA CYS A 179 7.12 -15.64 5.13
C CYS A 179 5.63 -15.30 5.34
N GLN A 180 4.79 -15.42 4.32
CA GLN A 180 3.38 -15.02 4.37
C GLN A 180 2.47 -16.24 4.26
N ARG A 181 1.66 -16.51 5.30
CA ARG A 181 0.78 -17.67 5.41
C ARG A 181 -0.69 -17.31 5.52
#